data_AF-A0A1B6HRR0-F1
#
_entry.id   AF-A0A1B6HRR0-F1
#
_cell.length_a   1.000
_cell.length_b   1.000
_cell.length_c   1.000
_cell.angle_alpha   90.00
_cell.angle_beta   90.00
_cell.angle_gamma   90.00
#
_symmetry.space_group_name_H-M   'P 1'
#
loop_
_entity.id
_entity.type
_entity.pdbx_description
1 polymer ?
#
loop_
_entity_poly.entity_id
_entity_poly.type
_entity_poly.pdbx_seq_one_letter_code
_entity_poly.pdbx_strand_id
1 'polypeptide(L)'
;SRATKHIKRSQACLMKARPECSEMVLQELSLTTDLMLTACKIGRSLVAAGMNPNSNMGLAVINLGVCNLPPTFRTDIANKLLALIEQYKGAWLQRHLPAGLQNSLLVLTSALRRFVPEDPS
;
A
#
# COMPACT_ATOMS: atom_id res chain seq x y z
N SER A 1 -4.72 -12.48 5.95
CA SER A 1 -3.48 -13.28 5.81
C SER A 1 -2.76 -13.37 7.14
N ARG A 2 -1.88 -14.37 7.34
CA ARG A 2 -1.00 -14.46 8.52
C ARG A 2 -0.20 -13.16 8.69
N ALA A 3 0.36 -12.63 7.61
CA ALA A 3 1.07 -11.35 7.59
C ALA A 3 0.26 -10.20 8.22
N THR A 4 -0.99 -9.96 7.80
CA THR A 4 -1.84 -8.91 8.39
C THR A 4 -2.07 -9.09 9.88
N LYS A 5 -2.23 -10.32 10.36
CA LYS A 5 -2.38 -10.58 11.80
C LYS A 5 -1.11 -10.20 12.57
N HIS A 6 0.06 -10.58 12.04
CA HIS A 6 1.35 -10.24 12.64
C HIS A 6 1.58 -8.72 12.64
N ILE A 7 1.32 -8.03 11.52
CA ILE A 7 1.47 -6.57 11.43
C ILE A 7 0.60 -5.86 12.47
N LYS A 8 -0.69 -6.20 12.57
CA LYS A 8 -1.60 -5.63 13.57
C LYS A 8 -1.15 -5.93 15.01
N ARG A 9 -0.66 -7.14 15.27
CA ARG A 9 -0.12 -7.51 16.58
C ARG A 9 1.11 -6.69 16.93
N SER A 10 2.05 -6.51 16.00
CA SER A 10 3.24 -5.68 16.19
C SER A 10 2.87 -4.23 16.49
N GLN A 11 1.90 -3.66 15.77
CA GLN A 11 1.39 -2.32 16.04
C GLN A 11 0.80 -2.20 17.45
N ALA A 12 -0.02 -3.18 17.87
CA ALA A 12 -0.59 -3.19 19.21
C ALA A 12 0.48 -3.34 20.30
N CYS A 13 1.50 -4.16 20.07
CA CYS A 13 2.65 -4.30 20.97
C CYS A 13 3.45 -2.99 21.08
N LEU A 14 3.71 -2.30 19.96
CA LEU A 14 4.40 -1.02 19.95
C LEU A 14 3.68 0.03 20.79
N MET A 15 2.37 0.16 20.62
CA MET A 15 1.54 1.11 21.39
C MET A 15 1.53 0.79 22.90
N LYS A 16 1.59 -0.50 23.25
CA LYS A 16 1.65 -0.93 24.65
C LYS A 16 3.02 -0.74 25.28
N ALA A 17 4.08 -0.95 24.51
CA ALA A 17 5.45 -0.89 24.99
C ALA A 17 5.88 0.52 25.40
N ARG A 18 5.21 1.57 24.88
CA ARG A 18 5.52 2.98 25.13
C ARG A 18 7.03 3.25 25.06
N PRO A 19 7.68 2.91 23.94
CA PRO A 19 9.12 3.01 23.84
C PRO A 19 9.57 4.44 24.09
N GLU A 20 10.68 4.60 24.80
CA GLU A 20 11.36 5.88 25.01
C GLU A 20 12.10 6.27 23.73
N CYS A 21 11.35 6.63 22.69
CA CYS A 21 11.88 7.14 21.44
C CYS A 21 11.17 8.43 21.02
N SER A 22 11.76 9.17 20.09
CA SER A 22 11.15 10.37 19.50
C SER A 22 9.78 10.05 18.90
N GLU A 23 8.83 10.98 19.05
CA GLU A 23 7.51 10.90 18.41
C GLU A 23 7.61 10.72 16.89
N MET A 24 8.63 11.29 16.25
CA MET A 24 8.87 11.13 14.82
C MET A 24 9.09 9.67 14.43
N VAL A 25 9.84 8.92 15.26
CA VAL A 25 10.09 7.49 15.03
C VAL A 25 8.79 6.69 15.16
N LEU A 26 7.95 7.03 16.13
CA LEU A 26 6.63 6.40 16.28
C LEU A 26 5.72 6.68 15.08
N GLN A 27 5.75 7.91 14.54
CA GLN A 27 5.01 8.28 13.35
C GLN A 27 5.49 7.49 12.11
N GLU A 28 6.81 7.35 11.92
CA GLU A 28 7.41 6.55 10.83
C GLU A 28 7.01 5.06 10.95
N LEU A 29 7.01 4.49 12.15
CA LEU A 29 6.59 3.11 12.40
C LEU A 29 5.09 2.90 12.14
N SER A 30 4.26 3.87 12.52
CA SER A 30 2.83 3.86 12.25
C SER A 30 2.56 3.91 10.74
N LEU A 31 3.21 4.83 10.03
CA LEU A 31 3.12 4.95 8.58
C LEU A 31 3.57 3.67 7.86
N THR A 32 4.67 3.07 8.30
CA THR A 32 5.18 1.80 7.76
C THR A 32 4.15 0.68 7.92
N THR A 33 3.52 0.60 9.08
CA THR A 33 2.46 -0.40 9.36
C THR A 33 1.29 -0.22 8.40
N ASP A 34 0.84 1.02 8.21
CA ASP A 34 -0.27 1.36 7.31
C ASP A 34 0.04 1.04 5.84
N LEU A 35 1.27 1.31 5.40
CA LEU A 35 1.77 0.92 4.08
C LEU A 35 1.73 -0.60 3.90
N MET A 36 2.24 -1.36 4.88
CA MET A 36 2.24 -2.83 4.84
C MET A 36 0.82 -3.42 4.82
N LEU A 37 -0.10 -2.86 5.62
CA LEU A 37 -1.49 -3.29 5.66
C LEU A 37 -2.20 -3.00 4.34
N THR A 38 -1.93 -1.85 3.74
CA THR A 38 -2.47 -1.46 2.43
C THR A 38 -1.94 -2.39 1.33
N ALA A 39 -0.63 -2.66 1.30
CA ALA A 39 -0.03 -3.62 0.38
C ALA A 39 -0.64 -5.02 0.53
N CYS A 40 -0.84 -5.49 1.77
CA CYS A 40 -1.51 -6.76 2.04
C CYS A 40 -2.97 -6.79 1.56
N LYS A 41 -3.69 -5.66 1.65
CA LYS A 41 -5.07 -5.55 1.18
C LYS A 41 -5.10 -5.65 -0.35
N ILE A 42 -4.24 -4.89 -1.04
CA ILE A 42 -4.09 -4.92 -2.49
C ILE A 42 -3.73 -6.33 -2.97
N GLY A 43 -2.65 -6.92 -2.46
CA GLY A 43 -2.17 -8.22 -2.91
C GLY A 43 -3.22 -9.33 -2.76
N ARG A 44 -3.97 -9.34 -1.65
CA ARG A 44 -5.07 -10.29 -1.48
C ARG A 44 -6.19 -10.08 -2.50
N SER A 45 -6.59 -8.83 -2.74
CA SER A 45 -7.65 -8.55 -3.69
C SER A 45 -7.24 -8.93 -5.12
N LEU A 46 -5.98 -8.69 -5.49
CA LEU A 46 -5.45 -9.12 -6.79
C LEU A 46 -5.48 -10.64 -6.94
N VAL A 47 -5.03 -11.38 -5.92
CA VAL A 47 -5.08 -12.86 -5.95
C VAL A 47 -6.53 -13.37 -5.97
N ALA A 48 -7.45 -12.75 -5.25
CA ALA A 48 -8.84 -13.16 -5.20
C ALA A 48 -9.61 -12.82 -6.50
N ALA A 49 -9.29 -11.71 -7.15
CA ALA A 49 -9.87 -11.31 -8.43
C ALA A 49 -9.15 -11.92 -9.64
N GLY A 50 -7.99 -12.56 -9.41
CA GLY A 50 -7.22 -13.21 -10.43
C GLY A 50 -7.98 -14.39 -11.03
N MET A 51 -8.50 -14.21 -12.25
CA MET A 51 -9.16 -15.28 -13.00
C MET A 51 -8.20 -15.87 -14.04
N ASN A 52 -8.32 -17.17 -14.29
CA ASN A 52 -7.69 -17.81 -15.44
C ASN A 52 -8.67 -17.70 -16.63
N PRO A 53 -8.39 -16.87 -17.65
CA PRO A 53 -9.27 -16.74 -18.80
C PRO A 53 -9.34 -18.02 -19.66
N ASN A 54 -8.37 -18.94 -19.54
CA ASN A 54 -8.26 -20.17 -20.33
C ASN A 54 -8.11 -21.41 -19.42
N SER A 55 -9.02 -21.58 -18.44
CA SER A 55 -8.99 -22.70 -17.49
C SER A 55 -8.92 -24.09 -18.15
N ASN A 56 -9.33 -24.20 -19.41
CA ASN A 56 -9.45 -25.46 -20.15
C ASN A 56 -8.22 -25.82 -21.01
N MET A 57 -7.20 -24.95 -21.08
CA MET A 57 -5.99 -25.20 -21.90
C MET A 57 -4.82 -25.84 -21.13
N GLY A 58 -5.02 -26.26 -19.86
CA GLY A 58 -3.96 -26.88 -19.05
C GLY A 58 -2.83 -25.95 -18.60
N LEU A 59 -2.91 -24.65 -18.96
CA LEU A 59 -1.97 -23.61 -18.54
C LEU A 59 -2.56 -22.81 -17.37
N ALA A 60 -1.89 -22.84 -16.22
CA ALA A 60 -2.26 -22.06 -15.04
C ALA A 60 -1.79 -20.60 -15.16
N VAL A 61 -2.35 -19.84 -16.11
CA VAL A 61 -2.07 -18.40 -16.24
C VAL A 61 -3.17 -17.62 -15.52
N ILE A 62 -2.82 -16.96 -14.41
CA ILE A 62 -3.76 -16.11 -13.65
C ILE A 62 -3.51 -14.65 -14.03
N ASN A 63 -4.54 -13.95 -14.51
CA ASN A 63 -4.46 -12.51 -14.77
C ASN A 63 -4.72 -11.72 -13.46
N LEU A 64 -3.66 -11.16 -12.88
CA LEU A 64 -3.71 -10.37 -11.63
C LEU A 64 -3.81 -8.85 -11.89
N GLY A 65 -4.50 -8.43 -12.96
CA GLY A 65 -4.63 -7.03 -13.32
C GLY A 65 -5.45 -6.19 -12.33
N VAL A 66 -5.03 -4.95 -12.05
CA VAL A 66 -5.80 -3.98 -11.25
C VAL A 66 -7.19 -3.72 -11.87
N CYS A 67 -7.30 -3.80 -13.21
CA CYS A 67 -8.56 -3.65 -13.94
C CYS A 67 -9.61 -4.72 -13.57
N ASN A 68 -9.18 -5.87 -13.04
CA ASN A 68 -10.09 -6.94 -12.58
C ASN A 68 -10.73 -6.61 -11.22
N LEU A 69 -10.24 -5.58 -10.53
CA LEU A 69 -10.77 -5.17 -9.23
C LEU A 69 -12.03 -4.31 -9.39
N PRO A 70 -13.00 -4.42 -8.46
CA PRO A 70 -14.19 -3.57 -8.46
C PRO A 70 -13.82 -2.07 -8.53
N PRO A 71 -14.54 -1.25 -9.31
CA PRO A 71 -14.27 0.19 -9.42
C PRO A 71 -14.21 0.90 -8.07
N THR A 72 -15.15 0.59 -7.17
CA THR A 72 -15.18 1.13 -5.80
C THR A 72 -13.91 0.78 -5.01
N PHE A 73 -13.45 -0.46 -5.09
CA PHE A 73 -12.20 -0.88 -4.44
C PHE A 73 -10.99 -0.11 -4.99
N ARG A 74 -10.93 0.11 -6.31
CA ARG A 74 -9.85 0.88 -6.93
C ARG A 74 -9.83 2.32 -6.41
N THR A 75 -10.97 2.98 -6.37
CA THR A 75 -11.12 4.34 -5.82
C THR A 75 -10.72 4.41 -4.35
N ASP A 76 -11.15 3.45 -3.53
CA ASP A 76 -10.79 3.39 -2.10
C ASP A 76 -9.27 3.26 -1.91
N ILE A 77 -8.61 2.42 -2.70
CA ILE A 77 -7.16 2.25 -2.65
C ILE A 77 -6.44 3.50 -3.15
N ALA A 78 -6.91 4.14 -4.22
CA ALA A 78 -6.34 5.39 -4.71
C ALA A 78 -6.38 6.49 -3.62
N ASN A 79 -7.52 6.67 -2.96
CA ASN A 79 -7.68 7.62 -1.87
C ASN A 79 -6.77 7.28 -0.68
N LYS A 80 -6.66 6.00 -0.30
CA LYS A 80 -5.75 5.58 0.77
C LYS A 80 -4.29 5.84 0.40
N LEU A 81 -3.88 5.57 -0.84
CA LEU A 81 -2.52 5.84 -1.32
C LEU A 81 -2.21 7.35 -1.35
N LEU A 82 -3.15 8.20 -1.77
CA LEU A 82 -3.00 9.66 -1.71
C LEU A 82 -2.71 10.14 -0.28
N ALA A 83 -3.49 9.69 0.69
CA ALA A 83 -3.28 10.02 2.09
C ALA A 83 -1.92 9.53 2.61
N LEU A 84 -1.51 8.30 2.26
CA LEU A 84 -0.21 7.75 2.68
C LEU A 84 0.98 8.47 2.04
N ILE A 85 0.87 8.88 0.78
CA ILE A 85 1.89 9.67 0.10
C ILE A 85 2.06 11.02 0.80
N GLU A 86 0.96 11.68 1.18
CA GLU A 86 1.03 12.97 1.85
C GLU A 86 1.64 12.85 3.25
N GLN A 87 1.25 11.83 4.02
CA GLN A 87 1.88 11.52 5.31
C GLN A 87 3.37 11.21 5.16
N TYR A 88 3.76 10.47 4.12
CA TYR A 88 5.16 10.16 3.84
C TYR A 88 5.99 11.40 3.53
N LYS A 89 5.47 12.32 2.71
CA LYS A 89 6.15 13.61 2.45
C LYS A 89 6.37 14.39 3.74
N GLY A 90 5.34 14.47 4.59
CA GLY A 90 5.42 15.13 5.90
C GLY A 90 6.52 14.52 6.78
N ALA A 91 6.52 13.20 6.93
CA ALA A 91 7.55 12.49 7.71
C ALA A 91 8.96 12.65 7.12
N TRP A 92 9.09 12.62 5.80
CA TRP A 92 10.38 12.81 5.12
C TRP A 92 10.99 14.18 5.42
N LEU A 93 10.22 15.26 5.22
CA LEU A 93 10.69 16.63 5.35
C LEU A 93 11.08 17.00 6.79
N GLN A 94 10.66 16.22 7.79
CA GLN A 94 11.09 16.40 9.17
C GLN A 94 12.52 15.92 9.43
N ARG A 95 13.06 14.99 8.63
CA ARG A 95 14.31 14.27 8.95
C ARG A 95 15.30 14.13 7.79
N HIS A 96 14.89 14.43 6.57
CA HIS A 96 15.65 14.17 5.36
C HIS A 96 15.68 15.38 4.42
N LEU A 97 16.70 15.43 3.57
CA LEU A 97 16.83 16.48 2.56
C LEU A 97 15.74 16.35 1.48
N PRO A 98 15.13 17.47 1.03
CA PRO A 98 14.08 17.42 0.02
C PRO A 98 14.48 16.75 -1.31
N ALA A 99 15.76 16.84 -1.69
CA ALA A 99 16.25 16.32 -2.96
C ALA A 99 16.07 14.80 -3.16
N GLY A 100 15.96 14.02 -2.08
CA GLY A 100 15.74 12.57 -2.16
C GLY A 100 14.27 12.14 -2.22
N LEU A 101 13.33 13.06 -1.96
CA LEU A 101 11.92 12.75 -1.74
C LEU A 101 11.24 12.17 -2.99
N GLN A 102 11.53 12.72 -4.17
CA GLN A 102 10.91 12.27 -5.41
C GLN A 102 11.26 10.81 -5.73
N ASN A 103 12.54 10.45 -5.55
CA ASN A 103 13.03 9.09 -5.80
C ASN A 103 12.43 8.10 -4.80
N SER A 104 12.31 8.47 -3.52
CA SER A 104 11.74 7.57 -2.50
C SER A 104 10.23 7.37 -2.67
N LEU A 105 9.51 8.36 -3.22
CA LEU A 105 8.08 8.27 -3.53
C LEU A 105 7.76 7.52 -4.82
N LEU A 106 8.74 7.15 -5.65
CA LEU A 106 8.51 6.60 -6.98
C LEU A 106 7.62 5.35 -6.95
N VAL A 107 7.84 4.45 -5.99
CA VAL A 107 7.05 3.21 -5.88
C VAL A 107 5.60 3.52 -5.52
N LEU A 108 5.36 4.44 -4.58
CA LEU A 108 4.00 4.79 -4.14
C LEU A 108 3.22 5.56 -5.21
N THR A 109 3.87 6.50 -5.88
CA THR A 109 3.26 7.29 -6.96
C THR A 109 2.98 6.40 -8.18
N SER A 110 3.89 5.49 -8.52
CA SER A 110 3.67 4.50 -9.57
C SER A 110 2.55 3.51 -9.24
N ALA A 111 2.40 3.14 -7.96
CA ALA A 111 1.29 2.31 -7.52
C ALA A 111 -0.04 3.07 -7.64
N LEU A 112 -0.11 4.32 -7.15
CA LEU A 112 -1.30 5.17 -7.23
C LEU A 112 -1.81 5.30 -8.67
N ARG A 113 -0.92 5.58 -9.63
CA ARG A 113 -1.28 5.73 -11.05
C ARG A 113 -2.02 4.51 -11.62
N ARG A 114 -1.74 3.30 -11.11
CA ARG A 114 -2.42 2.08 -11.57
C ARG A 114 -3.86 1.94 -11.05
N PHE A 115 -4.22 2.67 -10.00
CA PHE A 115 -5.55 2.64 -9.37
C PHE A 115 -6.44 3.82 -9.79
N VAL A 116 -5.88 4.87 -10.35
CA VAL A 116 -6.62 6.02 -10.91
C VAL A 116 -7.06 5.65 -12.34
N PRO A 117 -8.28 6.02 -12.77
CA PRO A 117 -8.68 5.87 -14.17
C PRO A 117 -7.71 6.61 -15.09
N GLU A 118 -7.35 6.03 -16.23
CA GLU A 118 -6.69 6.80 -17.28
C GLU A 118 -7.72 7.78 -17.86
N ASP A 119 -7.34 9.06 -18.01
CA ASP A 119 -8.20 10.04 -18.67
C ASP A 119 -8.52 9.53 -20.08
N PRO A 120 -9.79 9.54 -20.52
CA PRO A 120 -10.13 9.23 -21.90
C PRO A 120 -9.49 10.32 -22.77
N SER A 121 -8.49 9.91 -23.56
CA SER A 121 -7.90 10.75 -24.61
C SER A 121 -8.85 10.87 -25.80
#